data_AF-A0A6P8XN00-F1
#
_entry.id   AF-A0A6P8XN00-F1
#
_cell.length_a   1.000
_cell.length_b   1.000
_cell.length_c   1.000
_cell.angle_alpha   90.00
_cell.angle_beta   90.00
_cell.angle_gamma   90.00
#
_symmetry.space_group_name_H-M   'P 1'
#
loop_
_entity.id
_entity.type
_entity.pdbx_description
1 polymer ?
#
loop_
_entity_poly.entity_id
_entity_poly.type
_entity_poly.pdbx_seq_one_letter_code
_entity_poly.pdbx_strand_id
1 'polypeptide(L)' 'MPVPKKQSFLSRNLVAVVMIPSLIGIHYGWKVLQDNRKLVTVEEQIDLPPITLAKYVWKRLTTNEAEK' A
#
# COMPACT_ATOMS: atom_id res chain seq x y z
N MET A 1 20.11 28.70 -30.35
CA MET A 1 19.37 28.57 -29.08
C MET A 1 19.14 27.09 -28.81
N PRO A 2 19.50 26.53 -27.63
CA PRO A 2 19.23 25.12 -27.35
C PRO A 2 17.72 24.89 -27.23
N VAL A 3 17.20 23.96 -28.02
CA VAL A 3 15.79 23.57 -28.02
C VAL A 3 15.50 22.84 -26.70
N PRO A 4 14.48 23.22 -25.91
CA PRO A 4 14.16 22.50 -24.68
C PRO A 4 13.74 21.07 -25.03
N LYS A 5 14.57 20.08 -24.66
CA LYS A 5 14.22 18.66 -24.78
C LYS A 5 12.97 18.41 -23.94
N LYS A 6 11.85 18.05 -24.58
CA LYS A 6 10.67 17.53 -23.88
C LYS A 6 11.11 16.35 -23.03
N GLN A 7 11.06 16.50 -21.71
CA GLN A 7 11.36 15.42 -20.78
C GLN A 7 10.32 14.31 -20.98
N SER A 8 10.80 13.09 -21.17
CA SER A 8 9.94 11.91 -21.32
C SER A 8 9.20 11.63 -20.01
N PHE A 9 7.99 11.07 -20.11
CA PHE A 9 7.19 10.66 -18.95
C PHE A 9 7.97 9.71 -18.03
N LEU A 10 8.73 8.77 -18.62
CA LEU A 10 9.60 7.84 -17.91
C LEU A 10 10.72 8.56 -17.14
N SER A 11 11.36 9.57 -17.75
CA SER A 11 12.43 10.32 -17.08
C SER A 11 11.89 11.24 -15.98
N ARG A 12 10.65 11.72 -16.12
CA ARG A 12 10.02 12.63 -15.17
C ARG A 12 9.46 11.89 -13.94
N ASN A 13 9.04 10.63 -14.12
CA ASN A 13 8.38 9.82 -13.10
C ASN A 13 9.16 8.54 -12.76
N LEU A 14 10.47 8.51 -12.99
CA LEU A 14 11.30 7.31 -12.84
C LEU A 14 11.18 6.69 -11.46
N VAL A 15 11.16 7.53 -10.41
CA VAL A 15 10.95 7.09 -9.03
C VAL A 15 9.62 6.36 -8.88
N ALA A 16 8.52 6.90 -9.40
CA ALA A 16 7.21 6.26 -9.31
C ALA A 16 7.16 4.93 -10.08
N VAL A 17 7.79 4.87 -11.26
CA VAL A 17 7.87 3.66 -12.09
C VAL A 17 8.58 2.51 -11.35
N VAL A 18 9.57 2.82 -10.50
CA VAL A 18 10.28 1.81 -9.69
C VAL A 18 9.56 1.54 -8.35
N MET A 19 9.10 2.59 -7.68
CA MET A 19 8.52 2.49 -6.34
C MET A 19 7.18 1.77 -6.33
N ILE A 20 6.31 2.00 -7.32
CA ILE A 20 4.97 1.39 -7.35
C ILE A 20 5.07 -0.14 -7.45
N PRO A 21 5.80 -0.74 -8.41
CA PRO A 21 5.98 -2.20 -8.46
C PRO A 21 6.66 -2.75 -7.19
N SER A 22 7.61 -2.02 -6.62
CA SER A 22 8.31 -2.42 -5.39
C SER A 22 7.35 -2.52 -4.20
N LEU A 23 6.49 -1.51 -4.02
CA LEU A 23 5.47 -1.49 -2.96
C LEU A 23 4.45 -2.61 -3.14
N ILE A 24 4.04 -2.87 -4.39
CA ILE A 24 3.16 -4.01 -4.71
C ILE A 24 3.84 -5.32 -4.30
N GLY A 25 5.10 -5.52 -4.68
CA GLY A 25 5.88 -6.71 -4.32
C GLY A 25 5.98 -6.92 -2.80
N ILE A 26 6.28 -5.87 -2.05
CA ILE A 26 6.34 -5.91 -0.58
C ILE A 26 4.97 -6.30 0.00
N HIS A 27 3.88 -5.76 -0.56
CA HIS A 27 2.51 -6.08 -0.14
C HIS A 27 2.18 -7.56 -0.35
N TYR A 28 2.53 -8.11 -1.52
CA TYR A 28 2.34 -9.52 -1.82
C TYR A 28 3.22 -10.40 -0.93
N GLY A 29 4.49 -10.03 -0.73
CA GLY A 29 5.41 -10.75 0.15
C GLY A 29 4.86 -10.85 1.58
N TRP A 30 4.33 -9.76 2.13
CA TRP A 30 3.70 -9.77 3.45
C TRP A 30 2.50 -10.73 3.52
N LYS A 31 1.63 -10.71 2.50
CA LYS A 31 0.47 -11.62 2.44
C LYS A 31 0.91 -13.09 2.42
N VAL A 32 1.95 -13.41 1.67
CA VAL A 32 2.49 -14.79 1.60
C VAL A 32 3.08 -15.24 2.94
N LEU A 33 3.72 -14.33 3.68
CA LEU A 33 4.23 -14.63 5.02
C LEU A 33 3.10 -14.91 6.02
N GLN A 34 2.02 -14.13 5.97
CA GLN A 34 0.85 -14.28 6.84
C GLN A 34 0.02 -15.54 6.52
N ASP A 35 0.00 -16.00 5.27
CA ASP A 35 -0.72 -17.21 4.85
C ASP A 35 0.02 -18.51 5.24
N ASN A 36 1.25 -18.39 5.76
CA ASN A 36 2.03 -19.54 6.20
C ASN A 36 1.63 -19.99 7.61
N ARG A 37 0.81 -21.04 7.68
CA ARG A 37 0.33 -21.64 8.94
C ARG A 37 1.42 -22.24 9.84
N LYS A 38 2.65 -22.40 9.34
CA LYS A 38 3.80 -22.78 10.18
C LYS A 38 4.41 -21.61 10.93
N LEU A 39 4.13 -20.37 10.50
CA LEU A 39 4.72 -19.15 11.05
C LEU A 39 3.69 -18.29 11.80
N VAL A 40 2.41 -18.36 11.41
CA VAL A 40 1.31 -17.59 12.03
C VAL A 40 0.08 -18.49 12.14
N THR A 41 -0.51 -18.63 13.32
CA THR A 41 -1.78 -19.36 13.48
C THR A 41 -2.93 -18.55 12.89
N VAL A 42 -4.08 -19.18 12.63
CA VAL A 42 -5.21 -18.50 11.96
C VAL A 42 -5.73 -17.33 12.79
N GLU A 43 -5.64 -17.43 14.11
CA GLU A 43 -6.09 -16.38 15.03
C GLU A 43 -5.14 -15.16 15.05
N GLU A 44 -3.89 -15.35 14.66
CA GLU A 44 -2.83 -14.33 14.71
C GLU A 44 -2.58 -13.65 13.37
N GLN A 45 -3.33 -14.00 12.32
CA GLN A 45 -3.16 -13.38 11.01
C GLN A 45 -3.51 -11.89 11.06
N ILE A 46 -2.51 -11.05 10.74
CA ILE A 46 -2.67 -9.60 10.75
C ILE A 46 -2.89 -9.12 9.31
N ASP A 47 -4.02 -8.44 9.09
CA ASP A 47 -4.27 -7.70 7.86
C ASP A 47 -3.15 -6.69 7.59
N LEU A 48 -2.87 -6.43 6.32
CA LEU A 48 -1.81 -5.51 5.91
C LEU A 48 -1.93 -4.17 6.66
N PRO A 49 -0.84 -3.63 7.24
CA PRO A 49 -0.88 -2.43 8.07
C PRO A 49 -1.62 -1.23 7.43
N PRO A 50 -1.48 -0.95 6.12
CA PRO A 50 -2.25 0.12 5.46
C PRO A 50 -3.76 -0.16 5.40
N ILE A 51 -4.16 -1.42 5.23
CA ILE A 51 -5.57 -1.83 5.20
C ILE A 51 -6.16 -1.73 6.61
N THR A 52 -5.42 -2.17 7.63
CA THR A 52 -5.81 -2.03 9.04
C THR A 52 -5.98 -0.56 9.43
N LEU A 53 -5.05 0.31 9.00
CA LEU A 53 -5.15 1.75 9.21
C LEU A 53 -6.35 2.35 8.46
N ALA A 54 -6.58 1.97 7.20
CA ALA A 54 -7.73 2.44 6.43
C ALA A 54 -9.05 2.02 7.09
N LYS A 55 -9.18 0.76 7.54
CA LYS A 55 -10.33 0.27 8.30
C LYS A 55 -10.52 1.04 9.61
N TYR A 56 -9.43 1.34 10.33
CA TYR A 56 -9.48 2.12 11.56
C TYR A 56 -9.98 3.55 11.32
N VAL A 57 -9.42 4.24 10.34
CA VAL A 57 -9.82 5.60 9.96
C VAL A 57 -11.28 5.62 9.48
N TRP A 58 -11.65 4.67 8.62
CA TRP A 58 -13.02 4.52 8.12
C TRP A 58 -14.02 4.32 9.25
N LYS A 59 -13.74 3.36 10.16
CA LYS A 59 -14.58 3.10 11.33
C LYS A 59 -14.76 4.34 12.20
N ARG A 60 -13.67 5.09 12.43
CA ARG A 60 -13.72 6.33 13.21
C ARG A 60 -14.59 7.41 12.55
N LEU A 61 -14.48 7.55 11.23
CA LEU A 61 -15.30 8.50 10.47
C LEU A 61 -16.78 8.11 10.49
N THR A 62 -17.11 6.84 10.27
CA THR A 62 -18.51 6.36 10.28
C THR A 62 -19.15 6.36 11.68
N THR A 63 -18.37 6.15 12.74
CA THR A 63 -18.89 6.19 14.12
C THR A 63 -19.26 7.61 14.55
N ASN A 64 -18.50 8.63 14.13
CA ASN A 64 -18.81 10.03 14.46
C ASN A 64 -20.08 10.54 13.75
N GLU A 65 -20.43 9.99 12.58
CA GLU A 65 -21.67 10.33 11.87
C GLU A 65 -22.91 9.69 12.52
N ALA A 66 -22.75 8.57 13.23
CA ALA A 66 -23.84 7.85 13.89
C ALA A 66 -24.22 8.42 15.27
N GLU A 67 -23.41 9.33 15.82
CA GLU A 67 -23.64 9.96 17.13
C GLU A 67 -24.30 11.36 17.02
N LYS A 68 -24.67 11.79 15.80
CA LYS A 68 -25.26 13.12 15.55
C LYS A 68 -26.77 13.08 15.29
#